data_AF-A0A7S0UM42-F1
#
_entry.id   AF-A0A7S0UM42-F1
#
_cell.length_a   1.000
_cell.length_b   1.000
_cell.length_c   1.000
_cell.angle_alpha   90.00
_cell.angle_beta   90.00
_cell.angle_gamma   90.00
#
_symmetry.space_group_name_H-M   'P 1'
#
loop_
_entity.id
_entity.type
_entity.pdbx_description
1 polymer ?
#
loop_
_entity_poly.entity_id
_entity_poly.type
_entity_poly.pdbx_seq_one_letter_code
_entity_poly.pdbx_strand_id
1 'polypeptide(L)'
;MSTILKHRRGGDEKDCEAGRFYSKRDDDDDSVDGKSKYRMWNRGGIWKKRLVAVIVLSLLWLGQRSIMRTTPKLPVLHVDIDYPDAKDWHLIHIVQSRFMQEQGPLETLGMARLKLFEAFCLPSMVQQSSQEFFWVIKTDPQFTKTSVFEKLVEMVESYQNVYVVASNTNFVFGSAGQEGSWR
;
A
#
# COMPACT_ATOMS: atom_id res chain seq x y z
N MET A 1 16.57 -0.79 -44.97
CA MET A 1 16.06 -2.13 -45.33
C MET A 1 15.45 -2.74 -44.09
N SER A 2 14.16 -3.05 -44.17
CA SER A 2 13.28 -3.49 -43.10
C SER A 2 13.22 -5.01 -43.04
N THR A 3 13.28 -5.61 -41.85
CA THR A 3 12.74 -6.97 -41.65
C THR A 3 12.08 -7.07 -40.27
N ILE A 4 10.75 -7.02 -40.29
CA ILE A 4 9.83 -7.33 -39.19
C ILE A 4 9.55 -8.83 -39.25
N LEU A 5 9.67 -9.55 -38.14
CA LEU A 5 9.11 -10.89 -37.99
C LEU A 5 8.01 -10.87 -36.92
N LYS A 6 6.77 -10.84 -37.41
CA LYS A 6 5.55 -11.26 -36.70
C LYS A 6 5.46 -12.79 -36.77
N HIS A 7 5.19 -13.44 -35.66
CA HIS A 7 4.47 -14.71 -35.69
C HIS A 7 3.39 -14.75 -34.62
N ARG A 8 2.20 -15.21 -35.02
CA ARG A 8 0.93 -15.12 -34.30
C ARG A 8 0.22 -16.47 -34.45
N ARG A 9 -0.29 -16.97 -33.32
CA ARG A 9 -1.50 -17.82 -33.10
C ARG A 9 -1.54 -19.30 -33.49
N GLY A 10 -2.23 -20.03 -32.60
CA GLY A 10 -2.89 -21.33 -32.75
C GLY A 10 -2.38 -22.27 -31.65
N GLY A 11 -3.15 -22.82 -30.71
CA GLY A 11 -4.58 -23.13 -30.65
C GLY A 11 -4.70 -24.47 -29.89
N ASP A 12 -5.88 -24.74 -29.33
CA ASP A 12 -6.38 -26.02 -28.79
C ASP A 12 -6.04 -26.31 -27.32
N GLU A 13 -6.98 -26.15 -26.39
CA GLU A 13 -8.20 -26.96 -26.15
C GLU A 13 -7.87 -28.29 -25.47
N LYS A 14 -8.24 -28.39 -24.19
CA LYS A 14 -8.84 -29.59 -23.59
C LYS A 14 -9.37 -29.29 -22.19
N ASP A 15 -10.70 -29.30 -22.14
CA ASP A 15 -11.52 -29.45 -20.95
C ASP A 15 -11.19 -30.77 -20.22
N CYS A 16 -11.17 -30.72 -18.89
CA CYS A 16 -11.38 -31.91 -18.06
C CYS A 16 -12.35 -31.54 -16.92
N GLU A 17 -13.40 -32.35 -16.86
CA GLU A 17 -14.63 -32.18 -16.12
C GLU A 17 -14.52 -32.46 -14.60
N ALA A 18 -15.55 -31.94 -13.90
CA ALA A 18 -16.36 -32.60 -12.88
C ALA A 18 -15.69 -33.36 -11.72
N GLY A 19 -15.90 -32.81 -10.51
CA GLY A 19 -15.74 -33.52 -9.25
C GLY A 19 -16.71 -33.00 -8.19
N ARG A 20 -18.02 -33.10 -8.46
CA ARG A 20 -19.10 -32.79 -7.52
C ARG A 20 -19.28 -33.99 -6.58
N PHE A 21 -18.73 -33.94 -5.37
CA PHE A 21 -18.96 -34.97 -4.35
C PHE A 21 -19.97 -34.47 -3.32
N TYR A 22 -21.21 -34.95 -3.46
CA TYR A 22 -22.22 -34.96 -2.41
C TYR A 22 -21.89 -36.13 -1.47
N SER A 23 -21.82 -35.86 -0.16
CA SER A 23 -22.13 -36.89 0.83
C SER A 23 -22.97 -36.28 1.94
N LYS A 24 -24.06 -36.98 2.21
CA LYS A 24 -25.17 -36.72 3.10
C LYS A 24 -25.10 -37.76 4.21
N ARG A 25 -25.36 -37.36 5.45
CA ARG A 25 -26.04 -38.09 6.56
C ARG A 25 -25.72 -37.35 7.86
N ASP A 26 -26.70 -36.72 8.51
CA ASP A 26 -27.83 -37.30 9.28
C ASP A 26 -27.40 -37.59 10.73
N ASP A 27 -28.37 -37.46 11.63
CA ASP A 27 -28.38 -37.82 13.06
C ASP A 27 -27.84 -36.72 14.01
N ASP A 28 -28.44 -36.34 15.15
CA ASP A 28 -29.71 -36.61 15.83
C ASP A 28 -29.73 -35.73 17.12
N ASP A 29 -30.80 -35.82 17.91
CA ASP A 29 -30.97 -35.44 19.32
C ASP A 29 -31.54 -34.05 19.68
N ASP A 30 -32.88 -34.00 19.63
CA ASP A 30 -33.79 -33.86 20.77
C ASP A 30 -33.29 -33.22 22.09
N SER A 31 -34.06 -32.24 22.58
CA SER A 31 -34.96 -32.44 23.74
C SER A 31 -35.06 -31.25 24.72
N VAL A 32 -36.32 -31.00 25.13
CA VAL A 32 -36.79 -30.60 26.47
C VAL A 32 -36.54 -29.14 26.87
N ASP A 33 -37.53 -28.25 26.77
CA ASP A 33 -38.69 -28.06 27.68
C ASP A 33 -38.31 -27.57 29.08
N GLY A 34 -38.89 -26.45 29.54
CA GLY A 34 -38.67 -25.99 30.91
C GLY A 34 -38.93 -24.52 31.26
N LYS A 35 -40.22 -24.16 31.36
CA LYS A 35 -40.83 -23.46 32.52
C LYS A 35 -40.15 -22.16 33.03
N SER A 36 -40.82 -21.01 32.87
CA SER A 36 -41.67 -20.37 33.90
C SER A 36 -41.00 -20.06 35.24
N LYS A 37 -40.82 -18.76 35.56
CA LYS A 37 -41.39 -18.13 36.77
C LYS A 37 -40.91 -16.69 36.98
N TYR A 38 -41.91 -15.81 37.10
CA TYR A 38 -42.00 -14.63 37.96
C TYR A 38 -40.71 -14.11 38.64
N ARG A 39 -40.35 -12.87 38.31
CA ARG A 39 -39.88 -11.89 39.31
C ARG A 39 -40.29 -10.47 38.92
N MET A 40 -41.53 -10.14 39.25
CA MET A 40 -41.89 -8.77 39.61
C MET A 40 -41.12 -8.42 40.88
N TRP A 41 -40.28 -7.39 40.83
CA TRP A 41 -40.10 -6.41 41.91
C TRP A 41 -39.23 -5.23 41.43
N ASN A 42 -39.58 -4.03 41.92
CA ASN A 42 -38.84 -2.76 41.85
C ASN A 42 -38.86 -1.91 40.56
N ARG A 43 -40.06 -1.40 40.21
CA ARG A 43 -40.26 -0.21 39.36
C ARG A 43 -40.26 1.13 40.12
N GLY A 44 -39.47 1.28 41.19
CA GLY A 44 -39.40 2.53 41.98
C GLY A 44 -38.15 3.39 41.78
N GLY A 45 -37.04 2.84 41.29
CA GLY A 45 -35.72 3.51 41.33
C GLY A 45 -35.00 3.71 39.98
N ILE A 46 -35.55 3.18 38.89
CA ILE A 46 -34.86 3.13 37.58
C ILE A 46 -34.89 4.49 36.86
N TRP A 47 -35.96 5.28 37.05
CA TRP A 47 -36.10 6.57 36.38
C TRP A 47 -35.08 7.61 36.89
N LYS A 48 -34.80 7.64 38.19
CA LYS A 48 -33.80 8.55 38.77
C LYS A 48 -32.37 8.21 38.30
N LYS A 49 -32.03 6.92 38.21
CA LYS A 49 -30.71 6.47 37.75
C LYS A 49 -30.48 6.75 36.25
N ARG A 50 -31.52 6.61 35.42
CA ARG A 50 -31.43 6.92 33.98
C ARG A 50 -31.30 8.42 33.71
N LEU A 51 -31.98 9.27 34.48
CA LEU A 51 -31.89 10.73 34.32
C LEU A 51 -30.48 11.25 34.68
N VAL A 52 -29.91 10.76 35.78
CA VAL A 52 -28.55 11.13 36.20
C VAL A 52 -27.50 10.67 35.17
N ALA A 53 -27.64 9.45 34.63
CA ALA A 53 -26.72 8.95 33.61
C ALA A 53 -26.76 9.80 32.32
N VAL A 54 -27.95 10.24 31.87
CA VAL A 54 -28.08 11.11 30.69
C VAL A 54 -27.46 12.48 30.94
N ILE A 55 -27.64 13.07 32.12
CA ILE A 55 -27.03 14.36 32.47
C ILE A 55 -25.49 14.25 32.51
N VAL A 56 -24.95 13.19 33.11
CA VAL A 56 -23.50 12.96 33.17
C VAL A 56 -22.91 12.73 31.77
N LEU A 57 -23.59 11.95 30.92
CA LEU A 57 -23.18 11.75 29.53
C LEU A 57 -23.25 13.04 28.71
N SER A 58 -24.30 13.85 28.89
CA SER A 58 -24.40 15.16 28.21
C SER A 58 -23.31 16.13 28.67
N LEU A 59 -22.97 16.17 29.96
CA LEU A 59 -21.89 17.01 30.47
C LEU A 59 -20.50 16.54 29.97
N LEU A 60 -20.27 15.23 29.87
CA LEU A 60 -19.06 14.66 29.25
C LEU A 60 -18.97 14.97 27.76
N TRP A 61 -20.09 14.89 27.04
CA TRP A 61 -20.14 15.19 25.60
C TRP A 61 -20.00 16.70 25.30
N LEU A 62 -20.51 17.55 26.19
CA LEU A 62 -20.33 19.01 26.11
C LEU A 62 -18.91 19.42 26.53
N GLY A 63 -18.29 18.73 27.48
CA GLY A 63 -16.91 19.02 27.93
C GLY A 63 -15.82 18.64 26.92
N GLN A 64 -16.06 17.64 26.06
CA GLN A 64 -15.08 17.18 25.07
C GLN A 64 -15.05 18.02 23.78
N ARG A 65 -16.00 18.94 23.56
CA ARG A 65 -16.07 19.73 22.30
C ARG A 65 -15.25 21.02 22.29
N SER A 66 -14.62 21.42 23.40
CA SER A 66 -14.03 22.76 23.52
C SER A 66 -12.50 22.81 23.52
N ILE A 67 -11.80 21.74 23.16
CA ILE A 67 -10.38 21.86 22.79
C ILE A 67 -10.32 22.38 21.35
N MET A 68 -10.67 23.65 21.19
CA MET A 68 -10.29 24.41 20.00
C MET A 68 -8.77 24.46 19.97
N ARG A 69 -8.19 23.65 19.09
CA ARG A 69 -6.81 23.79 18.66
C ARG A 69 -6.69 25.13 17.94
N THR A 70 -6.39 26.18 18.68
CA THR A 70 -5.82 27.40 18.11
C THR A 70 -4.45 27.03 17.57
N THR A 71 -4.36 26.78 16.27
CA THR A 71 -3.08 26.57 15.60
C THR A 71 -2.27 27.86 15.72
N PRO A 72 -1.08 27.84 16.35
CA PRO A 72 -0.22 29.01 16.34
C PRO A 72 0.14 29.33 14.89
N LYS A 73 -0.25 30.52 14.41
CA LYS A 73 0.25 31.04 13.13
C LYS A 73 1.74 31.30 13.31
N LEU A 74 2.56 30.38 12.80
CA LEU A 74 4.00 30.58 12.73
C LEU A 74 4.27 31.86 11.91
N PRO A 75 5.25 32.68 12.31
CA PRO A 75 5.66 33.81 11.49
C PRO A 75 6.13 33.26 10.14
N VAL A 76 5.41 33.61 9.07
CA VAL A 76 5.82 33.31 7.70
C VAL A 76 7.03 34.21 7.47
N LEU A 77 8.22 33.63 7.64
CA LEU A 77 9.46 34.28 7.25
C LEU A 77 9.40 34.39 5.73
N HIS A 78 9.18 35.61 5.24
CA HIS A 78 9.30 35.93 3.82
C HIS A 78 10.78 35.79 3.47
N VAL A 79 11.18 34.56 3.14
CA VAL A 79 12.44 34.30 2.45
C VAL A 79 12.15 34.66 1.01
N ASP A 80 12.73 35.77 0.54
CA ASP A 80 12.80 36.07 -0.88
C ASP A 80 13.75 35.03 -1.51
N ILE A 81 13.19 33.88 -1.88
CA ILE A 81 13.90 32.86 -2.63
C ILE A 81 13.91 33.33 -4.08
N ASP A 82 15.07 33.75 -4.56
CA ASP A 82 15.29 34.02 -5.97
C ASP A 82 15.07 32.71 -6.75
N TYR A 83 13.90 32.59 -7.36
CA TYR A 83 13.49 31.40 -8.08
C TYR A 83 13.97 31.57 -9.54
N PRO A 84 14.89 30.73 -10.03
CA PRO A 84 15.31 30.82 -11.42
C PRO A 84 14.08 30.67 -12.32
N ASP A 85 14.03 31.40 -13.44
CA ASP A 85 12.94 31.29 -14.42
C ASP A 85 12.77 29.80 -14.76
N ALA A 86 11.52 29.30 -14.74
CA ALA A 86 11.22 27.88 -14.87
C ALA A 86 11.73 27.28 -16.22
N LYS A 87 12.10 28.15 -17.17
CA LYS A 87 12.74 27.80 -18.44
C LYS A 87 14.20 27.37 -18.32
N ASP A 88 14.90 27.80 -17.28
CA ASP A 88 16.32 27.48 -17.04
C ASP A 88 16.49 26.23 -16.17
N TRP A 89 15.37 25.62 -15.76
CA TRP A 89 15.38 24.42 -14.95
C TRP A 89 15.65 23.21 -15.83
N HIS A 90 16.75 22.51 -15.57
CA HIS A 90 16.96 21.17 -16.08
C HIS A 90 15.77 20.30 -15.66
N LEU A 91 14.95 19.91 -16.64
CA LEU A 91 13.75 19.11 -16.40
C LEU A 91 14.18 17.70 -16.00
N ILE A 92 14.11 17.40 -14.71
CA ILE A 92 14.44 16.06 -14.21
C ILE A 92 13.16 15.21 -14.22
N HIS A 93 13.18 14.14 -15.00
CA HIS A 93 12.12 13.14 -15.02
C HIS A 93 12.33 12.11 -13.90
N ILE A 94 11.51 12.18 -12.85
CA ILE A 94 11.54 11.17 -11.78
C ILE A 94 10.71 9.96 -12.20
N VAL A 95 11.33 8.79 -12.30
CA VAL A 95 10.65 7.53 -12.65
C VAL A 95 10.75 6.56 -11.48
N GLN A 96 9.60 6.10 -11.00
CA GLN A 96 9.53 5.16 -9.88
C GLN A 96 9.03 3.80 -10.37
N SER A 97 9.77 2.73 -10.06
CA SER A 97 9.40 1.36 -10.40
C SER A 97 9.22 0.52 -9.14
N ARG A 98 8.29 -0.45 -9.19
CA ARG A 98 8.06 -1.38 -8.09
C ARG A 98 8.71 -2.72 -8.40
N PHE A 99 9.79 -3.03 -7.69
CA PHE A 99 10.49 -4.29 -7.81
C PHE A 99 10.28 -5.12 -6.54
N MET A 100 9.44 -6.17 -6.61
CA MET A 100 9.18 -7.06 -5.46
C MET A 100 8.46 -6.46 -4.24
N GLN A 101 7.89 -5.24 -4.32
CA GLN A 101 7.06 -4.70 -3.22
C GLN A 101 5.87 -5.60 -2.89
N GLU A 102 5.60 -5.80 -1.59
CA GLU A 102 4.48 -6.60 -1.06
C GLU A 102 4.50 -8.09 -1.50
N GLN A 103 5.65 -8.61 -1.93
CA GLN A 103 5.80 -10.01 -2.36
C GLN A 103 6.60 -10.86 -1.36
N GLY A 104 7.08 -10.26 -0.26
CA GLY A 104 7.92 -10.94 0.73
C GLY A 104 9.30 -11.38 0.18
N PRO A 105 10.06 -12.18 0.96
CA PRO A 105 11.42 -12.59 0.61
C PRO A 105 11.45 -13.84 -0.29
N LEU A 106 10.73 -13.82 -1.41
CA LEU A 106 10.70 -14.94 -2.37
C LEU A 106 11.92 -14.88 -3.31
N GLU A 107 13.01 -15.53 -2.95
CA GLU A 107 14.29 -15.44 -3.69
C GLU A 107 14.20 -15.94 -5.13
N THR A 108 13.56 -17.07 -5.40
CA THR A 108 13.46 -17.61 -6.77
C THR A 108 12.69 -16.65 -7.69
N LEU A 109 11.61 -16.07 -7.18
CA LEU A 109 10.82 -15.05 -7.90
C LEU A 109 11.65 -13.77 -8.10
N GLY A 110 12.34 -13.32 -7.06
CA GLY A 110 13.25 -12.20 -7.13
C GLY A 110 14.33 -12.41 -8.19
N MET A 111 14.94 -13.58 -8.23
CA MET A 111 15.99 -13.92 -9.21
C MET A 111 15.46 -13.92 -10.64
N ALA A 112 14.27 -14.48 -10.88
CA ALA A 112 13.63 -14.43 -12.20
C ALA A 112 13.36 -12.98 -12.64
N ARG A 113 12.88 -12.13 -11.73
CA ARG A 113 12.65 -10.70 -12.01
C ARG A 113 13.95 -9.92 -12.20
N LEU A 114 15.00 -10.25 -11.44
CA LEU A 114 16.31 -9.63 -11.59
C LEU A 114 16.89 -9.93 -12.96
N LYS A 115 16.77 -11.18 -13.45
CA LYS A 115 17.20 -11.53 -14.82
C LYS A 115 16.43 -10.76 -15.90
N LEU A 116 15.13 -10.54 -15.72
CA LEU A 116 14.35 -9.71 -16.65
C LEU A 116 14.78 -8.24 -16.58
N PHE A 117 15.05 -7.74 -15.38
CA PHE A 117 15.54 -6.39 -15.17
C PHE A 117 16.90 -6.19 -15.86
N GLU A 118 17.85 -7.11 -15.66
CA GLU A 118 19.16 -7.12 -16.29
C GLU A 118 19.09 -7.21 -17.82
N ALA A 119 18.24 -8.10 -18.34
CA ALA A 119 18.17 -8.35 -19.78
C ALA A 119 17.47 -7.21 -20.55
N PHE A 120 16.47 -6.56 -19.96
CA PHE A 120 15.61 -5.60 -20.67
C PHE A 120 15.59 -4.21 -20.04
N CYS A 121 15.31 -4.12 -18.74
CA CYS A 121 15.08 -2.84 -18.09
C CYS A 121 16.36 -2.02 -17.99
N LEU A 122 17.45 -2.60 -17.47
CA LEU A 122 18.70 -1.87 -17.25
C LEU A 122 19.31 -1.34 -18.56
N PRO A 123 19.46 -2.13 -19.64
CA PRO A 123 19.94 -1.61 -20.92
C PRO A 123 19.05 -0.47 -21.43
N SER A 124 17.74 -0.61 -21.29
CA SER A 124 16.82 0.44 -21.71
C SER A 124 16.96 1.72 -20.88
N MET A 125 17.23 1.64 -19.57
CA MET A 125 17.43 2.81 -18.72
C MET A 125 18.74 3.53 -19.05
N VAL A 126 19.82 2.77 -19.24
CA VAL A 126 21.17 3.33 -19.42
C VAL A 126 21.37 3.86 -20.85
N GLN A 127 20.80 3.21 -21.86
CA GLN A 127 20.99 3.56 -23.26
C GLN A 127 19.93 4.55 -23.79
N GLN A 128 19.19 5.23 -22.91
CA GLN A 128 18.32 6.34 -23.32
C GLN A 128 19.14 7.47 -23.96
N SER A 129 18.53 8.16 -24.92
CA SER A 129 19.13 9.31 -25.60
C SER A 129 19.33 10.52 -24.68
N SER A 130 18.57 10.62 -23.59
CA SER A 130 18.76 11.59 -22.50
C SER A 130 18.99 10.87 -21.18
N GLN A 131 19.81 11.47 -20.32
CA GLN A 131 20.08 11.00 -18.96
C GLN A 131 19.45 11.90 -17.90
N GLU A 132 18.55 12.80 -18.29
CA GLU A 132 17.79 13.68 -17.39
C GLU A 132 16.67 12.92 -16.64
N PHE A 133 16.94 11.67 -16.28
CA PHE A 133 16.05 10.80 -15.53
C PHE A 133 16.64 10.49 -14.17
N PHE A 134 15.81 10.57 -13.15
CA PHE A 134 16.10 10.12 -11.80
C PHE A 134 15.29 8.85 -11.52
N TRP A 135 15.96 7.71 -11.47
CA TRP A 135 15.32 6.41 -11.33
C TRP A 135 15.27 5.97 -9.88
N VAL A 136 14.08 5.61 -9.41
CA VAL A 136 13.86 5.03 -8.09
C VAL A 136 13.28 3.64 -8.24
N ILE A 137 14.04 2.62 -7.85
CA ILE A 137 13.62 1.23 -7.82
C ILE A 137 13.19 0.90 -6.39
N LYS A 138 11.88 0.78 -6.17
CA LYS A 138 11.35 0.48 -4.84
C LYS A 138 11.23 -1.01 -4.61
N THR A 139 11.77 -1.48 -3.50
CA THR A 139 11.72 -2.89 -3.10
C THR A 139 11.03 -3.07 -1.75
N ASP A 140 10.61 -4.31 -1.47
CA ASP A 140 10.08 -4.65 -0.16
C ASP A 140 11.19 -4.60 0.91
N PRO A 141 10.97 -3.98 2.09
CA PRO A 141 11.95 -3.99 3.18
C PRO A 141 12.43 -5.39 3.58
N GLN A 142 11.57 -6.42 3.50
CA GLN A 142 11.95 -7.79 3.85
C GLN A 142 12.87 -8.42 2.78
N PHE A 143 12.83 -7.92 1.55
CA PHE A 143 13.65 -8.42 0.43
C PHE A 143 15.14 -8.04 0.59
N THR A 144 15.46 -7.04 1.42
CA THR A 144 16.83 -6.54 1.65
C THR A 144 17.81 -7.58 2.17
N LYS A 145 17.32 -8.65 2.81
CA LYS A 145 18.14 -9.72 3.39
C LYS A 145 18.51 -10.82 2.41
N THR A 146 18.05 -10.72 1.16
CA THR A 146 18.23 -11.77 0.15
C THR A 146 19.47 -11.50 -0.70
N SER A 147 20.11 -12.56 -1.18
CA SER A 147 21.23 -12.45 -2.12
C SER A 147 20.85 -11.75 -3.44
N VAL A 148 19.57 -11.77 -3.80
CA VAL A 148 19.04 -11.11 -4.99
C VAL A 148 19.07 -9.59 -4.84
N PHE A 149 18.79 -9.08 -3.64
CA PHE A 149 18.85 -7.64 -3.37
C PHE A 149 20.28 -7.12 -3.49
N GLU A 150 21.27 -7.83 -2.95
CA GLU A 150 22.68 -7.47 -3.07
C GLU A 150 23.10 -7.35 -4.54
N LYS A 151 22.72 -8.34 -5.37
CA LYS A 151 22.99 -8.31 -6.81
C LYS A 151 22.29 -7.16 -7.54
N LEU A 152 21.07 -6.81 -7.13
CA LEU A 152 20.35 -5.66 -7.69
C LEU A 152 21.11 -4.37 -7.40
N VAL A 153 21.60 -4.19 -6.17
CA VAL A 153 22.37 -3.01 -5.77
C VAL A 153 23.69 -2.93 -6.52
N GLU A 154 24.47 -4.02 -6.53
CA GLU A 154 25.74 -4.12 -7.26
C GLU A 154 25.58 -3.77 -8.75
N MET A 155 24.50 -4.27 -9.36
CA MET A 155 24.21 -4.04 -10.78
C MET A 155 23.94 -2.56 -11.10
N VAL A 156 23.38 -1.79 -10.17
CA VAL A 156 23.02 -0.39 -10.41
C VAL A 156 23.99 0.62 -9.78
N GLU A 157 24.95 0.16 -8.97
CA GLU A 157 25.88 1.00 -8.20
C GLU A 157 26.69 1.97 -9.07
N SER A 158 27.02 1.56 -10.29
CA SER A 158 27.78 2.39 -11.24
C SER A 158 27.01 3.60 -11.79
N TYR A 159 25.68 3.67 -11.58
CA TYR A 159 24.82 4.70 -12.16
C TYR A 159 24.37 5.71 -11.10
N GLN A 160 24.87 6.94 -11.19
CA GLN A 160 24.62 8.00 -10.20
C GLN A 160 23.14 8.46 -10.14
N ASN A 161 22.37 8.18 -11.19
CA ASN A 161 20.97 8.58 -11.30
C ASN A 161 19.98 7.43 -11.01
N VAL A 162 20.46 6.30 -10.48
CA VAL A 162 19.62 5.14 -10.13
C VAL A 162 19.73 4.85 -8.64
N TYR A 163 18.58 4.82 -7.96
CA TYR A 163 18.49 4.60 -6.52
C TYR A 163 17.58 3.43 -6.20
N VAL A 164 18.03 2.54 -5.32
CA VAL A 164 17.21 1.44 -4.79
C VAL A 164 16.71 1.81 -3.41
N VAL A 165 15.39 1.76 -3.21
CA VAL A 165 14.73 2.18 -1.97
C VAL A 165 13.89 1.03 -1.41
N ALA A 166 14.28 0.52 -0.25
CA ALA A 166 13.54 -0.52 0.45
C ALA A 166 12.38 0.09 1.27
N SER A 167 11.21 0.19 0.66
CA SER A 167 10.03 0.80 1.30
C SER A 167 8.75 0.39 0.58
N ASN A 168 7.73 -0.01 1.34
CA ASN A 168 6.37 -0.23 0.83
C ASN A 168 5.50 1.04 0.91
N THR A 169 5.90 2.03 1.71
CA THR A 169 5.17 3.31 1.88
C THR A 169 5.44 4.24 0.71
N ASN A 170 4.41 4.96 0.27
CA ASN A 170 4.49 5.84 -0.90
C ASN A 170 3.99 7.20 -0.49
N PHE A 171 4.66 8.24 -0.96
CA PHE A 171 4.34 9.61 -0.61
C PHE A 171 3.90 10.33 -1.87
N VAL A 172 2.80 11.06 -1.76
CA VAL A 172 2.39 11.95 -2.83
C VAL A 172 3.30 13.18 -2.79
N PHE A 173 3.88 13.53 -3.94
CA PHE A 173 4.72 14.72 -4.06
C PHE A 173 3.93 15.97 -3.70
N GLY A 174 4.49 16.81 -2.83
CA GLY A 174 3.86 18.07 -2.39
C GLY A 174 2.79 17.93 -1.31
N SER A 175 2.50 16.72 -0.81
CA SER A 175 1.37 16.48 0.12
C SER A 175 1.75 16.48 1.60
N ALA A 176 2.86 17.13 1.97
CA ALA A 176 3.30 17.28 3.35
C ALA A 176 3.30 15.96 4.18
N GLY A 177 3.73 14.85 3.57
CA GLY A 177 3.86 13.55 4.23
C GLY A 177 2.60 12.69 4.24
N GLN A 178 1.56 13.03 3.46
CA GLN A 178 0.44 12.13 3.25
C GLN A 178 0.87 10.89 2.46
N GLU A 179 0.49 9.73 2.98
CA GLU A 179 0.65 8.47 2.27
C GLU A 179 -0.25 8.43 1.04
N GLY A 180 0.35 8.13 -0.11
CA GLY A 180 -0.31 8.05 -1.40
C GLY A 180 -0.70 6.63 -1.76
N SER A 181 -1.90 6.51 -2.35
CA SER A 181 -2.19 5.42 -3.28
C SER A 181 -1.44 5.69 -4.60
N TRP A 182 -0.92 4.65 -5.23
CA TRP A 182 -0.35 4.75 -6.58
C TRP A 182 -1.39 4.70 -7.70
N ARG A 183 -2.66 4.62 -7.32
CA ARG A 183 -3.81 4.77 -8.22
C ARG A 183 -4.48 6.09 -7.93
#